data_AF-A8HQK0-F1
#
_entry.id   AF-A8HQK0-F1
#
_cell.length_a   1.000
_cell.length_b   1.000
_cell.length_c   1.000
_cell.angle_alpha   90.00
_cell.angle_beta   90.00
_cell.angle_gamma   90.00
#
_symmetry.space_group_name_H-M   'P 1'
#
loop_
_entity.id
_entity.type
_entity.pdbx_description
1 polymer ?
#
loop_
_entity_poly.entity_id
_entity_poly.type
_entity_poly.pdbx_seq_one_letter_code
_entity_poly.pdbx_strand_id
1 'polypeptide(L)'
;SGCPRGASYSWYLYSANRLKYPKVRKPLLKYWRAARAQHSNPVEAWESIVEDPTKAQAYKSKRGMGGFVRSSWDEVNEIIAAANVYTAKQYGPDRIIGFSPIPAMSMVSYAAGSRYLSLIGGVCMSFYDWYCDLPPSSPMTWGEQTDV
;
A
#
# COMPACT_ATOMS: atom_id res chain seq x y z
N SER A 1 22.06 16.44 17.96
CA SER A 1 22.43 17.29 16.81
C SER A 1 21.36 17.19 15.73
N GLY A 2 20.95 18.29 15.09
CA GLY A 2 19.99 18.28 13.98
C GLY A 2 20.68 18.22 12.61
N CYS A 3 19.91 18.19 11.53
CA CYS A 3 20.41 18.33 10.16
C CYS A 3 19.51 19.30 9.36
N PRO A 4 20.01 19.91 8.27
CA PRO A 4 19.22 20.88 7.51
C PRO A 4 17.93 20.28 6.89
N ARG A 5 17.90 18.96 6.67
CA ARG A 5 16.70 18.25 6.19
C ARG A 5 15.60 18.19 7.25
N GLY A 6 15.98 17.97 8.52
CA GLY A 6 15.03 18.02 9.63
C GLY A 6 14.52 19.44 9.89
N ALA A 7 15.39 20.44 9.74
CA ALA A 7 15.03 21.84 9.96
C ALA A 7 13.96 22.37 8.98
N SER A 8 13.88 21.81 7.77
CA SER A 8 12.90 22.22 6.75
C SER A 8 11.59 21.42 6.76
N TYR A 9 11.44 20.43 7.65
CA TYR A 9 10.29 19.52 7.64
C TYR A 9 8.94 20.24 7.90
N SER A 10 8.95 21.36 8.62
CA SER A 10 7.74 22.16 8.89
C SER A 10 7.03 22.63 7.62
N TRP A 11 7.76 22.77 6.50
CA TRP A 11 7.22 23.14 5.20
C TRP A 11 6.11 22.19 4.74
N TYR A 12 6.20 20.89 5.04
CA TYR A 12 5.24 19.89 4.57
C TYR A 12 3.84 20.01 5.20
N LEU A 13 3.68 20.69 6.33
CA LEU A 13 2.39 20.73 7.03
C LEU A 13 1.32 21.41 6.18
N TYR A 14 1.66 22.53 5.53
CA TYR A 14 0.74 23.37 4.77
C TYR A 14 1.18 23.64 3.33
N SER A 15 2.24 22.98 2.84
CA SER A 15 2.68 23.16 1.46
C SER A 15 1.60 22.77 0.44
N ALA A 16 1.73 23.32 -0.77
CA ALA A 16 0.86 23.00 -1.90
C ALA A 16 0.82 21.49 -2.25
N ASN A 17 1.85 20.74 -1.82
CA ASN A 17 1.99 19.32 -2.09
C ASN A 17 1.39 18.41 -1.00
N ARG A 18 0.81 18.97 0.08
CA ARG A 18 0.23 18.19 1.16
C ARG A 18 -0.97 17.36 0.67
N LEU A 19 -0.95 16.06 0.96
CA LEU A 19 -2.13 15.20 0.81
C LEU A 19 -3.15 15.51 1.92
N LYS A 20 -4.33 15.99 1.53
CA LYS A 20 -5.41 16.40 2.44
C LYS A 20 -6.58 15.40 2.52
N TYR A 21 -6.78 14.62 1.47
CA TYR A 21 -7.93 13.71 1.33
C TYR A 21 -7.51 12.39 0.67
N PRO A 22 -8.24 11.30 0.91
CA PRO A 22 -8.13 10.09 0.12
C PRO A 22 -8.33 10.40 -1.38
N LYS A 23 -7.49 9.80 -2.21
CA LYS A 23 -7.49 9.98 -3.66
C LYS A 23 -7.55 8.62 -4.34
N VAL A 24 -8.42 8.49 -5.33
CA VAL A 24 -8.53 7.30 -6.17
C VAL A 24 -8.39 7.70 -7.63
N ARG A 25 -7.86 6.80 -8.47
CA ARG A 25 -7.77 7.01 -9.92
C ARG A 25 -9.18 7.04 -10.51
N LYS A 26 -9.52 8.09 -11.27
CA LYS A 26 -10.89 8.31 -11.79
C LYS A 26 -11.50 7.09 -12.51
N PRO A 27 -10.81 6.41 -13.45
CA PRO A 27 -11.29 5.17 -14.05
C PRO A 27 -11.68 4.09 -13.04
N LEU A 28 -10.84 3.81 -12.04
CA LEU A 28 -11.14 2.80 -11.03
C LEU A 28 -12.39 3.17 -10.23
N LEU A 29 -12.49 4.43 -9.80
CA LEU A 29 -13.63 4.89 -9.01
C LEU A 29 -14.95 4.87 -9.79
N LYS A 30 -14.89 5.14 -11.10
CA LYS A 30 -16.04 5.00 -12.00
C LYS A 30 -16.54 3.56 -12.04
N TYR A 31 -15.63 2.59 -12.25
CA TYR A 31 -16.01 1.17 -12.27
C TYR A 31 -16.47 0.67 -10.91
N TRP A 32 -15.80 1.09 -9.84
CA TRP A 32 -16.19 0.75 -8.47
C TRP A 32 -17.63 1.13 -8.15
N ARG A 33 -18.00 2.39 -8.38
CA ARG A 33 -19.36 2.88 -8.11
C ARG A 33 -20.41 2.19 -8.98
N ALA A 34 -20.09 1.93 -10.25
CA ALA A 34 -20.98 1.19 -11.15
C ALA A 34 -21.18 -0.26 -10.68
N ALA A 35 -20.11 -0.94 -10.23
CA ALA A 35 -20.19 -2.29 -9.70
C ALA A 35 -20.95 -2.34 -8.37
N ARG A 36 -20.71 -1.39 -7.45
CA ARG A 36 -21.44 -1.29 -6.18
C ARG A 36 -22.94 -1.01 -6.35
N ALA A 37 -23.36 -0.41 -7.45
CA ALA A 37 -24.77 -0.25 -7.78
C ALA A 37 -25.44 -1.57 -8.26
N GLN A 38 -24.65 -2.54 -8.72
CA GLN A 38 -25.13 -3.84 -9.23
C GLN A 38 -24.96 -4.97 -8.22
N HIS A 39 -23.95 -4.88 -7.34
CA HIS A 39 -23.60 -5.90 -6.36
C HIS A 39 -23.72 -5.32 -4.96
N SER A 40 -24.56 -5.92 -4.12
CA SER A 40 -24.69 -5.56 -2.70
C SER A 40 -23.45 -5.96 -1.90
N ASN A 41 -22.81 -7.07 -2.25
CA ASN A 41 -21.55 -7.51 -1.68
C ASN A 41 -20.36 -6.79 -2.34
N PRO A 42 -19.53 -6.05 -1.58
CA PRO A 42 -18.39 -5.32 -2.15
C PRO A 42 -17.28 -6.24 -2.71
N VAL A 43 -17.18 -7.50 -2.23
CA VAL A 43 -16.19 -8.48 -2.74
C VAL A 43 -16.56 -8.91 -4.17
N GLU A 44 -17.84 -9.19 -4.43
CA GLU A 44 -18.35 -9.50 -5.77
C GLU A 44 -18.27 -8.28 -6.70
N ALA A 45 -18.49 -7.08 -6.15
CA ALA A 45 -18.29 -5.84 -6.90
C ALA A 45 -16.83 -5.72 -7.39
N TRP A 46 -15.85 -6.02 -6.52
CA TRP A 46 -14.44 -6.03 -6.88
C TRP A 46 -14.10 -7.09 -7.94
N GLU A 47 -14.57 -8.33 -7.74
CA GLU A 47 -14.44 -9.46 -8.66
C GLU A 47 -14.87 -9.07 -10.08
N SER A 48 -16.07 -8.48 -10.24
CA SER A 48 -16.61 -8.03 -11.54
C SER A 48 -15.75 -6.99 -12.29
N ILE A 49 -14.81 -6.34 -11.58
CA ILE A 49 -13.90 -5.34 -12.14
C ILE A 49 -12.57 -5.99 -12.52
N VAL A 50 -12.01 -6.82 -11.63
CA VAL A 50 -10.66 -7.37 -11.83
C VAL A 50 -10.62 -8.58 -12.75
N GLU A 51 -11.72 -9.33 -12.84
CA GLU A 51 -11.84 -10.47 -13.76
C GLU A 51 -12.19 -10.04 -15.18
N ASP A 52 -12.70 -8.83 -15.39
CA ASP A 52 -12.90 -8.25 -16.72
C ASP A 52 -11.58 -7.64 -17.23
N PRO A 53 -10.93 -8.23 -18.26
CA PRO A 53 -9.63 -7.75 -18.73
C PRO A 53 -9.69 -6.31 -19.27
N THR A 54 -10.82 -5.92 -19.85
CA THR A 54 -11.04 -4.57 -20.39
C THR A 54 -11.09 -3.55 -19.27
N LYS A 55 -11.88 -3.81 -18.21
CA LYS A 55 -11.96 -2.93 -17.04
C LYS A 55 -10.63 -2.87 -16.30
N ALA A 56 -9.99 -4.03 -16.10
CA ALA A 56 -8.70 -4.12 -15.43
C ALA A 56 -7.61 -3.31 -16.16
N GLN A 57 -7.51 -3.46 -17.48
CA GLN A 57 -6.56 -2.70 -18.30
C GLN A 57 -6.86 -1.19 -18.28
N ALA A 58 -8.14 -0.81 -18.28
CA ALA A 58 -8.55 0.59 -18.32
C ALA A 58 -8.06 1.42 -17.12
N TYR A 59 -8.04 0.87 -15.90
CA TYR A 59 -7.49 1.60 -14.74
C TYR A 59 -5.99 1.37 -14.55
N LYS A 60 -5.46 0.18 -14.87
CA LYS A 60 -4.03 -0.13 -14.72
C LYS A 60 -3.16 0.69 -15.68
N SER A 61 -3.58 0.86 -16.93
CA SER A 61 -2.87 1.67 -17.94
C SER A 61 -2.78 3.16 -17.63
N LYS A 62 -3.52 3.64 -16.63
CA LYS A 62 -3.52 5.05 -16.19
C LYS A 62 -2.69 5.28 -14.92
N ARG A 63 -1.90 4.30 -14.46
CA ARG A 63 -0.91 4.49 -13.39
C ARG A 63 0.18 5.46 -13.90
N GLY A 64 0.57 6.44 -13.07
CA GLY A 64 1.51 7.51 -13.47
C GLY A 64 0.93 8.66 -14.32
N MET A 65 -0.30 8.54 -14.85
CA MET A 65 -0.84 9.48 -15.85
C MET A 65 -1.78 10.56 -15.29
N GLY A 66 -1.68 10.92 -14.00
CA GLY A 66 -2.58 11.89 -13.37
C GLY A 66 -4.06 11.42 -13.29
N GLY A 67 -5.00 12.35 -13.07
CA GLY A 67 -6.44 12.02 -12.99
C GLY A 67 -6.87 11.37 -11.66
N PHE A 68 -6.29 11.82 -10.55
CA PHE A 68 -6.80 11.51 -9.21
C PHE A 68 -8.03 12.34 -8.90
N VAL A 69 -9.03 11.71 -8.30
CA VAL A 69 -10.22 12.36 -7.77
C VAL A 69 -10.30 12.15 -6.27
N ARG A 70 -10.88 13.12 -5.56
CA ARG A 70 -11.14 13.02 -4.12
C ARG A 70 -12.16 11.90 -3.85
N SER A 71 -11.93 11.15 -2.79
CA SER A 71 -12.82 10.12 -2.25
C SER A 71 -13.00 10.33 -0.73
N SER A 72 -13.71 9.42 -0.06
CA SER A 72 -13.88 9.39 1.40
C SER A 72 -13.11 8.21 2.01
N TRP A 73 -12.91 8.23 3.33
CA TRP A 73 -12.30 7.11 4.04
C TRP A 73 -13.14 5.84 3.92
N ASP A 74 -14.46 5.93 4.05
CA ASP A 74 -15.36 4.79 3.93
C ASP A 74 -15.25 4.11 2.55
N GLU A 75 -15.22 4.91 1.48
CA GLU A 75 -15.15 4.39 0.11
C GLU A 75 -13.80 3.70 -0.17
N VAL A 76 -12.67 4.29 0.26
CA VAL A 76 -11.36 3.65 0.05
C VAL A 76 -11.14 2.43 0.95
N ASN A 77 -11.65 2.45 2.18
CA ASN A 77 -11.54 1.32 3.11
C ASN A 77 -12.34 0.12 2.60
N GLU A 78 -13.56 0.34 2.08
CA GLU A 78 -14.37 -0.73 1.47
C GLU A 78 -13.67 -1.32 0.24
N ILE A 79 -13.11 -0.48 -0.65
CA ILE A 79 -12.35 -0.94 -1.83
C ILE A 79 -11.16 -1.82 -1.41
N ILE A 80 -10.33 -1.34 -0.46
CA ILE A 80 -9.13 -2.04 -0.02
C ILE A 80 -9.49 -3.37 0.65
N ALA A 81 -10.48 -3.36 1.53
CA ALA A 81 -10.93 -4.58 2.22
C ALA A 81 -11.50 -5.60 1.23
N ALA A 82 -12.36 -5.18 0.30
CA ALA A 82 -12.92 -6.05 -0.73
C ALA A 82 -11.84 -6.66 -1.62
N ALA A 83 -10.87 -5.86 -2.04
CA ALA A 83 -9.74 -6.32 -2.84
C ALA A 83 -8.88 -7.35 -2.08
N ASN A 84 -8.63 -7.13 -0.79
CA ASN A 84 -7.87 -8.06 0.04
C ASN A 84 -8.63 -9.37 0.28
N VAL A 85 -9.91 -9.31 0.62
CA VAL A 85 -10.74 -10.51 0.82
C VAL A 85 -10.83 -11.34 -0.46
N TYR A 86 -11.10 -10.69 -1.60
CA TYR A 86 -11.12 -11.37 -2.90
C TYR A 86 -9.77 -12.05 -3.19
N THR A 87 -8.67 -11.31 -3.04
CA THR A 87 -7.32 -11.83 -3.35
C THR A 87 -6.96 -13.01 -2.47
N ALA A 88 -7.18 -12.88 -1.16
CA ALA A 88 -6.91 -13.96 -0.20
C ALA A 88 -7.75 -15.21 -0.49
N LYS A 89 -9.04 -15.03 -0.80
CA LYS A 89 -9.96 -16.12 -1.11
C LYS A 89 -9.59 -16.86 -2.40
N GLN A 90 -9.27 -16.12 -3.47
CA GLN A 90 -9.06 -16.72 -4.80
C GLN A 90 -7.64 -17.21 -5.04
N TYR A 91 -6.64 -16.55 -4.46
CA TYR A 91 -5.22 -16.81 -4.79
C TYR A 91 -4.34 -17.12 -3.57
N GLY A 92 -4.88 -17.01 -2.37
CA GLY A 92 -4.12 -17.12 -1.12
C GLY A 92 -3.71 -15.76 -0.55
N PRO A 93 -3.55 -15.68 0.79
CA PRO A 93 -3.27 -14.41 1.47
C PRO A 93 -1.86 -13.87 1.15
N ASP A 94 -0.93 -14.72 0.76
CA ASP A 94 0.44 -14.37 0.37
C ASP A 94 0.54 -13.58 -0.95
N ARG A 95 -0.58 -13.42 -1.68
CA ARG A 95 -0.69 -12.50 -2.83
C ARG A 95 -0.97 -11.04 -2.40
N ILE A 96 -1.09 -10.80 -1.10
CA ILE A 96 -1.23 -9.47 -0.51
C ILE A 96 0.11 -9.09 0.13
N ILE A 97 0.73 -8.04 -0.41
CA ILE A 97 2.11 -7.67 -0.09
C ILE A 97 2.14 -6.25 0.47
N GLY A 98 2.92 -6.03 1.52
CA GLY A 98 3.28 -4.70 2.01
C GLY A 98 4.78 -4.49 2.09
N PHE A 99 5.19 -3.26 1.76
CA PHE A 99 6.56 -2.80 1.88
C PHE A 99 6.58 -1.55 2.78
N SER A 100 7.27 -1.66 3.90
CA SER A 100 7.52 -0.56 4.82
C SER A 100 8.93 -0.76 5.40
N PRO A 101 9.86 0.18 5.23
CA PRO A 101 11.24 0.00 5.64
C PRO A 101 11.51 0.58 7.05
N ILE A 102 12.67 0.23 7.63
CA ILE A 102 13.28 0.86 8.81
C ILE A 102 12.31 1.11 9.98
N PRO A 103 11.90 0.06 10.72
CA PRO A 103 11.02 0.20 11.88
C PRO A 103 11.58 1.13 12.97
N ALA A 104 12.92 1.22 13.09
CA ALA A 104 13.58 2.04 14.10
C ALA A 104 13.25 3.54 14.01
N MET A 105 12.90 4.06 12.83
CA MET A 105 12.56 5.48 12.66
C MET A 105 11.14 5.83 13.15
N SER A 106 10.21 4.87 13.15
CA SER A 106 8.83 5.07 13.61
C SER A 106 8.13 3.73 13.88
N MET A 107 8.45 3.12 15.03
CA MET A 107 8.10 1.72 15.33
C MET A 107 6.60 1.41 15.18
N VAL A 108 5.73 2.25 15.74
CA VAL A 108 4.28 2.02 15.68
C VAL A 108 3.72 2.26 14.28
N SER A 109 4.25 3.24 13.55
CA SER A 109 3.86 3.50 12.15
C SER A 109 4.20 2.31 11.26
N TYR A 110 5.37 1.70 11.45
CA TYR A 110 5.74 0.44 10.79
C TYR A 110 4.80 -0.70 11.23
N ALA A 111 4.60 -0.86 12.53
CA ALA A 111 3.82 -1.95 13.12
C ALA A 111 2.35 -1.95 12.68
N ALA A 112 1.77 -0.78 12.37
CA ALA A 112 0.39 -0.67 11.94
C ALA A 112 0.10 -1.49 10.67
N GLY A 113 0.97 -1.37 9.66
CA GLY A 113 0.82 -2.10 8.40
C GLY A 113 1.25 -3.57 8.52
N SER A 114 2.39 -3.83 9.16
CA SER A 114 2.92 -5.20 9.30
C SER A 114 2.01 -6.07 10.16
N ARG A 115 1.46 -5.55 11.26
CA ARG A 115 0.47 -6.28 12.07
C ARG A 115 -0.78 -6.65 11.26
N TYR A 116 -1.33 -5.70 10.48
CA TYR A 116 -2.49 -5.98 9.63
C TYR A 116 -2.20 -7.11 8.65
N LEU A 117 -1.08 -7.04 7.93
CA LEU A 117 -0.68 -8.05 6.96
C LEU A 117 -0.43 -9.41 7.60
N SER A 118 0.34 -9.47 8.68
CA SER A 118 0.64 -10.72 9.38
C SER A 118 -0.62 -11.40 9.91
N LEU A 119 -1.61 -10.63 10.40
CA LEU A 119 -2.88 -11.19 10.88
C LEU A 119 -3.72 -11.81 9.75
N ILE A 120 -3.68 -11.25 8.54
CA ILE A 120 -4.40 -11.81 7.39
C ILE A 120 -3.58 -12.84 6.60
N GLY A 121 -2.33 -13.10 6.98
CA GLY A 121 -1.40 -14.01 6.29
C GLY A 121 -0.69 -13.40 5.07
N GLY A 122 -0.68 -12.07 4.94
CA GLY A 122 0.04 -11.34 3.88
C GLY A 122 1.55 -11.27 4.10
N VAL A 123 2.28 -10.87 3.05
CA VAL A 123 3.75 -10.82 3.04
C VAL A 123 4.25 -9.45 3.46
N CYS A 124 5.14 -9.43 4.45
CA CYS A 124 5.95 -8.27 4.81
C CYS A 124 7.32 -8.37 4.13
N MET A 125 7.60 -7.46 3.21
CA MET A 125 8.87 -7.44 2.46
C MET A 125 10.03 -6.97 3.34
N SER A 126 11.23 -7.55 3.13
CA SER A 126 12.47 -7.07 3.71
C SER A 126 12.89 -5.72 3.10
N PHE A 127 13.82 -5.03 3.77
CA PHE A 127 14.33 -3.72 3.32
C PHE A 127 15.84 -3.60 3.37
N TYR A 128 16.51 -4.24 4.33
CA TYR A 128 17.92 -3.97 4.65
C TYR A 128 18.87 -4.58 3.61
N ASP A 129 18.58 -5.82 3.21
CA ASP A 129 19.14 -6.50 2.04
C ASP A 129 18.78 -5.77 0.74
N TRP A 130 17.52 -5.38 0.56
CA TRP A 130 17.04 -4.70 -0.64
C TRP A 130 17.70 -3.35 -0.87
N TYR A 131 17.98 -2.59 0.19
CA TYR A 131 18.69 -1.31 0.11
C TYR A 131 20.20 -1.45 -0.02
N CYS A 132 20.73 -2.68 -0.02
CA CYS A 132 22.15 -2.96 0.09
C CYS A 132 22.80 -2.37 1.36
N ASP A 133 22.00 -2.15 2.41
CA ASP A 133 22.49 -1.69 3.71
C ASP A 133 22.96 -2.87 4.58
N LEU A 134 22.47 -4.10 4.31
CA LEU A 134 22.98 -5.34 4.90
C LEU A 134 24.38 -5.64 4.35
N PRO A 135 25.45 -5.59 5.17
CA PRO A 135 26.77 -6.00 4.73
C PRO A 135 26.87 -7.53 4.83
N PRO A 136 26.87 -8.30 3.72
CA PRO A 136 26.84 -9.76 3.80
C PRO A 136 28.06 -10.34 4.53
N SER A 137 29.18 -9.59 4.58
CA SER A 137 30.36 -9.92 5.37
C SER A 137 30.08 -10.08 6.86
N SER A 138 29.09 -9.36 7.42
CA SER A 138 28.78 -9.43 8.85
C SER A 138 28.16 -10.77 9.25
N PRO A 139 27.08 -11.25 8.59
CA PRO A 139 26.57 -12.60 8.83
C PRO A 139 27.60 -13.70 8.53
N MET A 140 28.44 -13.53 7.50
CA MET A 140 29.47 -14.51 7.15
C MET A 140 30.59 -14.63 8.19
N THR A 141 30.97 -13.52 8.84
CA THR A 141 32.10 -13.50 9.77
C THR A 141 31.66 -13.76 11.21
N TRP A 142 30.51 -13.22 11.60
CA TRP A 142 30.06 -13.18 13.00
C TRP A 142 28.69 -13.83 13.24
N GLY A 143 27.95 -14.21 12.21
CA GLY A 143 26.59 -14.72 12.37
C GLY A 143 25.58 -13.66 12.84
N GLU A 144 25.91 -12.38 12.70
CA GLU A 144 25.06 -11.25 13.10
C GLU A 144 24.58 -10.46 11.86
N GLN A 145 23.43 -9.79 11.97
CA GLN A 145 22.87 -9.04 10.84
C GLN A 145 23.76 -7.85 10.46
N THR A 146 24.12 -7.04 11.45
CA THR A 146 25.09 -5.95 11.38
C THR A 146 25.60 -5.74 12.79
N ASP A 147 26.91 -5.66 12.94
CA ASP A 147 27.57 -5.26 14.18
C ASP A 147 27.34 -3.76 14.42
N VAL A 148 27.08 -3.35 15.67
CA VAL A 148 26.80 -1.95 16.08
C VAL A 148 28.00 -1.26 16.69
#